data_AF-A0A3A5V1M2-F1
#
_entry.id   AF-A0A3A5V1M2-F1
#
_cell.length_a   1.000
_cell.length_b   1.000
_cell.length_c   1.000
_cell.angle_alpha   90.00
_cell.angle_beta   90.00
_cell.angle_gamma   90.00
#
_symmetry.space_group_name_H-M   'P 1'
#
loop_
_entity.id
_entity.type
_entity.pdbx_description
1 polymer ?
#
loop_
_entity_poly.entity_id
_entity_poly.type
_entity_poly.pdbx_seq_one_letter_code
_entity_poly.pdbx_strand_id
1 'polypeptide(L)'
;MGRLYVNPRLGHLKIGHEPGTTMEDGSVILIAVNQQDVASTNQADILRDLDRWESLAPVEGNPTYAFEHLRMIYLPDGLLFEDHLERRWQDATGELVSEIIFPSRHVAASGQASLTLHPIGVPHLPLGEHGPYGGYGGSPPPP
;
A
#
# COMPACT_ATOMS: atom_id res chain seq x y z
N MET A 1 -25.30 -5.93 -29.12
CA MET A 1 -24.04 -6.54 -29.60
C MET A 1 -23.00 -5.45 -29.78
N GLY A 2 -22.29 -5.12 -28.69
CA GLY A 2 -21.23 -4.10 -28.69
C GLY A 2 -19.88 -4.75 -29.00
N ARG A 3 -19.21 -4.28 -30.04
CA ARG A 3 -17.93 -4.80 -30.53
C ARG A 3 -16.82 -4.35 -29.57
N LEU A 4 -16.22 -5.27 -28.82
CA LEU A 4 -14.96 -5.00 -28.12
C LEU A 4 -13.89 -4.66 -29.16
N TYR A 5 -13.39 -3.44 -29.15
CA TYR A 5 -12.18 -3.07 -29.88
C TYR A 5 -10.98 -3.45 -29.02
N VAL A 6 -10.39 -4.61 -29.28
CA VAL A 6 -9.08 -4.97 -28.74
C VAL A 6 -8.03 -4.40 -29.71
N ASN A 7 -7.24 -3.44 -29.25
CA ASN A 7 -6.17 -2.83 -30.04
C ASN A 7 -5.07 -3.89 -30.32
N PRO A 8 -4.78 -4.25 -31.58
CA PRO A 8 -3.87 -5.36 -31.91
C PRO A 8 -2.37 -5.06 -31.71
N ARG A 9 -1.99 -3.92 -31.10
CA ARG A 9 -0.58 -3.54 -30.91
C ARG A 9 0.08 -4.06 -29.62
N LEU A 10 -0.64 -4.79 -28.76
CA LEU A 10 -0.09 -5.36 -27.52
C LEU A 10 0.44 -6.80 -27.65
N GLY A 11 0.41 -7.40 -28.83
CA GLY A 11 0.81 -8.80 -29.08
C GLY A 11 2.29 -9.15 -28.88
N HIS A 12 3.10 -8.25 -28.32
CA HIS A 12 4.53 -8.47 -28.07
C HIS A 12 4.96 -8.22 -26.62
N LEU A 13 4.03 -7.85 -25.72
CA LEU A 13 4.33 -7.85 -24.29
C LEU A 13 4.28 -9.29 -23.79
N LYS A 14 5.36 -10.03 -24.03
CA LYS A 14 5.66 -11.21 -23.23
C LYS A 14 5.90 -10.68 -21.83
N ILE A 15 4.93 -10.84 -20.94
CA ILE A 15 5.20 -10.78 -19.50
C ILE A 15 6.08 -11.99 -19.22
N GLY A 16 7.39 -11.80 -19.41
CA GLY A 16 8.39 -12.73 -18.94
C GLY A 16 8.31 -12.74 -17.42
N HIS A 17 8.40 -13.93 -16.82
CA HIS A 17 8.77 -14.06 -15.44
C HIS A 17 10.24 -13.65 -15.33
N GLU A 18 10.49 -12.34 -15.24
CA GLU A 18 11.72 -11.88 -14.61
C GLU A 18 11.62 -12.36 -13.15
N PRO A 19 12.61 -13.09 -12.62
CA PRO A 19 12.63 -13.39 -11.19
C PRO A 19 12.78 -12.04 -10.48
N GLY A 20 11.64 -11.48 -10.07
CA GLY A 20 11.62 -10.43 -9.07
C GLY A 20 12.42 -10.92 -7.87
N THR A 21 13.09 -9.99 -7.18
CA THR A 21 13.78 -10.23 -5.91
C THR A 21 12.99 -11.25 -5.11
N THR A 22 13.56 -12.44 -4.90
CA THR A 22 12.89 -13.50 -4.15
C THR A 22 12.55 -12.90 -2.80
N MET A 23 11.26 -12.75 -2.49
CA MET A 23 10.83 -12.38 -1.15
C MET A 23 11.57 -13.30 -0.17
N GLU A 24 12.13 -12.73 0.90
CA GLU A 24 12.71 -13.56 1.95
C GLU A 24 11.62 -14.52 2.43
N ASP A 25 11.94 -15.82 2.46
CA ASP A 25 11.02 -16.88 2.83
C ASP A 25 10.44 -16.57 4.24
N GLY A 26 9.15 -16.22 4.29
CA GLY A 26 8.46 -15.81 5.53
C GLY A 26 8.18 -14.30 5.71
N SER A 27 8.52 -13.44 4.76
CA SER A 27 8.12 -12.02 4.78
C SER A 27 6.70 -11.79 4.23
N VAL A 28 6.06 -10.71 4.69
CA VAL A 28 4.70 -10.31 4.28
C VAL A 28 4.68 -8.96 3.56
N ILE A 29 3.62 -8.71 2.80
CA ILE A 29 3.29 -7.39 2.24
C ILE A 29 2.13 -6.82 3.05
N LEU A 30 2.28 -5.61 3.57
CA LEU A 30 1.27 -4.96 4.39
C LEU A 30 0.50 -3.91 3.59
N ILE A 31 -0.82 -4.02 3.53
CA ILE A 31 -1.71 -3.03 2.95
C ILE A 31 -2.28 -2.18 4.09
N ALA A 32 -1.89 -0.90 4.14
CA ALA A 32 -2.34 0.04 5.16
C ALA A 32 -3.54 0.85 4.64
N VAL A 33 -4.72 0.55 5.18
CA VAL A 33 -6.01 1.12 4.76
C VAL A 33 -6.38 2.29 5.67
N ASN A 34 -6.69 3.45 5.10
CA ASN A 34 -7.20 4.60 5.85
C ASN A 34 -8.72 4.57 5.92
N GLN A 35 -9.28 4.44 7.13
CA GLN A 35 -10.73 4.43 7.34
C GLN A 35 -11.43 5.78 7.05
N GLN A 36 -10.71 6.91 7.03
CA GLN A 36 -11.24 8.21 6.59
C GLN A 36 -11.13 8.46 5.08
N ASP A 37 -10.47 7.57 4.33
CA ASP A 37 -10.32 7.72 2.88
C ASP A 37 -11.21 6.71 2.12
N VAL A 38 -12.23 7.24 1.45
CA VAL A 38 -13.16 6.47 0.62
C VAL A 38 -12.44 5.73 -0.51
N ALA A 39 -11.37 6.30 -1.08
CA ALA A 39 -10.60 5.60 -2.12
C ALA A 39 -9.80 4.43 -1.53
N SER A 40 -9.33 4.57 -0.30
CA SER A 40 -8.57 3.53 0.41
C SER A 40 -9.48 2.36 0.78
N THR A 41 -10.58 2.65 1.48
CA THR A 41 -11.59 1.65 1.90
C THR A 41 -12.22 0.93 0.71
N ASN A 42 -12.61 1.65 -0.35
CA ASN A 42 -13.19 1.02 -1.53
C ASN A 42 -12.20 0.04 -2.23
N GLN A 43 -10.92 0.39 -2.32
CA GLN A 43 -9.92 -0.52 -2.88
C GLN A 43 -9.73 -1.76 -1.98
N ALA A 44 -9.70 -1.56 -0.66
CA ALA A 44 -9.58 -2.64 0.31
C ALA A 44 -10.79 -3.60 0.29
N ASP A 45 -12.00 -3.06 0.22
CA ASP A 45 -13.24 -3.83 0.16
C ASP A 45 -13.30 -4.69 -1.11
N ILE A 46 -12.96 -4.12 -2.27
CA ILE A 46 -12.90 -4.88 -3.53
C ILE A 46 -11.88 -6.02 -3.43
N LEU A 47 -10.68 -5.78 -2.88
CA LEU A 47 -9.69 -6.85 -2.67
C LEU A 47 -10.21 -7.94 -1.73
N ARG A 48 -10.98 -7.56 -0.72
CA ARG A 48 -11.59 -8.49 0.24
C ARG A 48 -12.75 -9.30 -0.34
N ASP A 49 -13.42 -8.79 -1.37
CA ASP A 49 -14.48 -9.49 -2.08
C ASP A 49 -13.94 -10.47 -3.14
N LEU A 50 -12.75 -10.21 -3.69
CA LEU A 50 -12.14 -11.05 -4.72
C LEU A 50 -11.64 -12.40 -4.17
N ASP A 51 -11.20 -12.43 -2.92
CA ASP A 51 -10.58 -13.59 -2.29
C ASP A 51 -11.05 -13.80 -0.84
N ARG A 52 -10.74 -14.95 -0.26
CA ARG A 52 -11.17 -15.29 1.12
C ARG A 52 -10.15 -14.81 2.13
N TRP A 53 -10.28 -13.57 2.56
CA TRP A 53 -9.47 -13.00 3.64
C TRP A 53 -9.92 -13.51 5.00
N GLU A 54 -8.95 -13.89 5.83
CA GLU A 54 -9.17 -14.31 7.22
C GLU A 54 -8.99 -13.12 8.15
N SER A 55 -9.83 -13.01 9.18
CA SER A 55 -9.64 -12.02 10.24
C SER A 55 -8.50 -12.46 11.15
N LEU A 56 -7.59 -11.54 11.47
CA LEU A 56 -6.53 -11.75 12.44
C LEU A 56 -6.85 -11.04 13.78
N ALA A 57 -5.97 -11.24 14.76
CA ALA A 57 -6.00 -10.46 16.00
C ALA A 57 -5.67 -8.98 15.70
N PRO A 58 -6.42 -8.01 16.28
CA PRO A 58 -6.14 -6.60 16.06
C PRO A 58 -4.72 -6.21 16.45
N VAL A 59 -4.07 -5.39 15.63
CA VAL A 59 -2.74 -4.82 15.90
C VAL A 59 -2.94 -3.38 16.36
N GLU A 60 -2.46 -3.05 17.56
CA GLU A 60 -2.69 -1.73 18.20
C GLU A 60 -4.18 -1.35 18.31
N GLY A 61 -5.06 -2.36 18.41
CA GLY A 61 -6.51 -2.17 18.43
C GLY A 61 -7.16 -1.98 17.05
N ASN A 62 -6.37 -1.99 15.98
CA ASN A 62 -6.86 -1.83 14.61
C ASN A 62 -7.23 -3.18 13.97
N PRO A 63 -8.34 -3.26 13.22
CA PRO A 63 -8.72 -4.49 12.52
C PRO A 63 -7.66 -4.93 11.52
N THR A 64 -7.39 -6.24 11.49
CA THR A 64 -6.38 -6.85 10.62
C THR A 64 -6.93 -8.07 9.89
N TYR A 65 -6.43 -8.29 8.67
CA TYR A 65 -6.82 -9.40 7.82
C TYR A 65 -5.60 -10.03 7.13
N ALA A 66 -5.70 -11.31 6.77
CA ALA A 66 -4.68 -12.05 6.06
C ALA A 66 -5.23 -12.77 4.83
N PHE A 67 -4.40 -12.82 3.79
CA PHE A 67 -4.59 -13.66 2.63
C PHE A 67 -3.21 -14.07 2.09
N GLU A 68 -2.86 -15.35 2.17
CA GLU A 68 -1.51 -15.84 1.84
C GLU A 68 -0.39 -15.02 2.52
N HIS A 69 0.46 -14.35 1.74
CA HIS A 69 1.55 -13.49 2.19
C HIS A 69 1.14 -12.01 2.34
N LEU A 70 -0.13 -11.68 2.05
CA LEU A 70 -0.68 -10.35 2.22
C LEU A 70 -1.27 -10.18 3.62
N ARG A 71 -1.06 -9.00 4.18
CA ARG A 71 -1.69 -8.52 5.40
C ARG A 71 -2.39 -7.20 5.09
N MET A 72 -3.50 -6.96 5.78
CA MET A 72 -4.23 -5.71 5.67
C MET A 72 -4.51 -5.17 7.08
N ILE A 73 -4.25 -3.88 7.31
CA ILE A 73 -4.52 -3.19 8.56
C ILE A 73 -5.39 -1.96 8.30
N TYR A 74 -6.47 -1.80 9.07
CA TYR A 74 -7.39 -0.67 8.95
C TYR A 74 -7.07 0.38 10.01
N LEU A 75 -6.35 1.42 9.61
CA LEU A 75 -5.92 2.51 10.46
C LEU A 75 -7.01 3.60 10.51
N PRO A 76 -7.23 4.25 11.67
CA PRO A 76 -8.35 5.15 11.87
C PRO A 76 -8.25 6.43 11.03
N ASP A 77 -7.04 6.98 10.85
CA ASP A 77 -6.70 8.10 9.97
C ASP A 77 -5.17 8.19 9.78
N GLY A 78 -4.69 9.15 8.99
CA GLY A 78 -3.34 9.69 9.14
C GLY A 78 -2.21 8.82 8.61
N LEU A 79 -2.42 8.06 7.52
CA LEU A 79 -1.40 7.15 6.95
C LEU A 79 0.01 7.73 6.85
N LEU A 80 0.13 9.02 6.50
CA LEU A 80 1.44 9.66 6.33
C LEU A 80 2.16 9.95 7.66
N PHE A 81 1.46 9.83 8.79
CA PHE A 81 1.98 10.00 10.15
C PHE A 81 2.24 8.66 10.85
N GLU A 82 2.02 7.53 10.15
CA GLU A 82 2.20 6.18 10.67
C GLU A 82 3.68 5.76 10.57
N ASP A 83 4.55 6.52 11.24
CA ASP A 83 5.99 6.26 11.26
C ASP A 83 6.28 4.84 11.78
N HIS A 84 7.25 4.18 11.12
CA HIS A 84 7.74 2.86 11.50
C HIS A 84 6.66 1.77 11.59
N LEU A 85 5.61 1.85 10.76
CA LEU A 85 4.53 0.87 10.74
C LEU A 85 5.03 -0.57 10.54
N GLU A 86 6.08 -0.78 9.74
CA GLU A 86 6.74 -2.07 9.55
C GLU A 86 7.28 -2.65 10.86
N ARG A 87 7.93 -1.80 11.68
CA ARG A 87 8.52 -2.23 12.95
C ARG A 87 7.44 -2.51 13.97
N ARG A 88 6.43 -1.65 14.04
CA ARG A 88 5.29 -1.83 14.96
C ARG A 88 4.49 -3.08 14.62
N TRP A 89 4.33 -3.38 13.33
CA TRP A 89 3.75 -4.66 12.88
C TRP A 89 4.58 -5.85 13.33
N GLN A 90 5.89 -5.81 13.08
CA GLN A 90 6.81 -6.89 13.48
C GLN A 90 6.80 -7.11 14.99
N ASP A 91 6.83 -6.03 15.78
CA ASP A 91 6.82 -6.10 17.25
C ASP A 91 5.51 -6.74 17.76
N ALA A 92 4.39 -6.48 17.09
CA ALA A 92 3.07 -7.01 17.47
C ALA A 92 2.81 -8.45 17.00
N THR A 93 3.36 -8.85 15.85
CA THR A 93 2.97 -10.11 15.17
C THR A 93 4.12 -11.10 15.02
N GLY A 94 5.36 -10.64 15.09
CA GLY A 94 6.57 -11.40 14.74
C GLY A 94 6.84 -11.50 13.23
N GLU A 95 5.97 -10.95 12.37
CA GLU A 95 6.12 -11.03 10.91
C GLU A 95 7.00 -9.91 10.38
N LEU A 96 7.95 -10.24 9.50
CA LEU A 96 8.77 -9.26 8.79
C LEU A 96 7.98 -8.66 7.63
N VAL A 97 7.91 -7.34 7.56
CA VAL A 97 7.26 -6.62 6.45
C VAL A 97 8.30 -6.28 5.38
N SER A 98 8.09 -6.78 4.17
CA SER A 98 8.94 -6.54 3.00
C SER A 98 8.54 -5.29 2.22
N GLU A 99 7.24 -4.98 2.19
CA GLU A 99 6.66 -3.85 1.47
C GLU A 99 5.41 -3.37 2.21
N ILE A 100 5.17 -2.04 2.18
CA ILE A 100 3.91 -1.45 2.61
C ILE A 100 3.25 -0.73 1.45
N ILE A 101 2.01 -1.09 1.17
CA ILE A 101 1.18 -0.47 0.15
C ILE A 101 0.15 0.43 0.84
N PHE A 102 0.05 1.68 0.37
CA PHE A 102 -0.90 2.67 0.88
C PHE A 102 -1.93 3.05 -0.18
N PRO A 103 -3.06 2.30 -0.31
CA PRO A 103 -4.17 2.74 -1.15
C PRO A 103 -4.68 4.08 -0.62
N SER A 104 -4.67 5.11 -1.45
CA SER A 104 -5.04 6.47 -1.03
C SER A 104 -5.59 7.27 -2.21
N ARG A 105 -6.42 8.27 -1.90
CA ARG A 105 -6.93 9.24 -2.86
C ARG A 105 -5.82 10.21 -3.25
N HIS A 106 -5.64 10.38 -4.56
CA HIS A 106 -4.93 11.52 -5.11
C HIS A 106 -5.89 12.71 -5.29
N VAL A 107 -5.52 13.89 -4.79
CA VAL A 107 -6.28 15.13 -5.00
C VAL A 107 -5.44 16.10 -5.82
N ALA A 108 -5.90 16.41 -7.03
CA ALA A 108 -5.26 17.37 -7.93
C ALA A 108 -6.23 18.49 -8.31
N ALA A 109 -5.72 19.72 -8.41
CA ALA A 109 -6.52 20.89 -8.80
C ALA A 109 -7.14 20.77 -10.21
N SER A 110 -6.60 19.90 -11.07
CA SER A 110 -7.09 19.67 -12.44
C SER A 110 -8.44 18.94 -12.48
N GLY A 111 -8.82 18.23 -11.41
CA GLY A 111 -10.04 17.42 -11.36
C GLY A 111 -10.08 16.25 -12.36
N GLN A 112 -8.97 15.94 -13.04
CA GLN A 112 -8.91 14.86 -14.01
C GLN A 112 -8.88 13.50 -13.31
N ALA A 113 -9.59 12.54 -13.88
CA ALA A 113 -9.47 11.15 -13.45
C ALA A 113 -8.05 10.64 -13.72
N SER A 114 -7.42 10.09 -12.68
CA SER A 114 -6.06 9.56 -12.73
C SER A 114 -5.91 8.38 -11.80
N LEU A 115 -5.06 7.43 -12.19
CA LEU A 115 -4.51 6.40 -11.31
C LEU A 115 -2.99 6.64 -11.24
N THR A 116 -2.47 6.79 -10.03
CA THR A 116 -1.08 7.20 -9.81
C THR A 116 -0.39 6.24 -8.85
N LEU A 117 0.90 6.01 -9.07
CA LEU A 117 1.79 5.32 -8.13
C LEU A 117 2.97 6.25 -7.84
N HIS A 118 3.34 6.39 -6.58
CA HIS A 118 4.53 7.12 -6.18
C HIS A 118 5.03 6.60 -4.82
N PRO A 119 6.35 6.62 -4.58
CA PRO A 119 6.87 6.41 -3.23
C PRO A 119 6.44 7.56 -2.31
N ILE A 120 6.40 7.29 -1.01
CA ILE A 120 6.22 8.31 0.02
C ILE A 120 7.60 8.86 0.46
N GLY A 121 7.67 10.11 0.92
CA GLY A 121 8.90 10.69 1.45
C GLY A 121 9.01 12.20 1.25
N VAL A 122 9.92 12.84 2.00
CA VAL A 122 10.11 14.29 2.01
C VAL A 122 11.56 14.67 1.67
N PRO A 123 12.08 14.33 0.48
CA PRO A 123 13.51 14.45 0.15
C PRO A 123 14.00 15.90 0.04
N HIS A 124 13.09 16.87 -0.06
CA HIS A 124 13.41 18.28 -0.27
C HIS A 124 13.68 19.06 1.03
N LEU A 125 13.33 18.50 2.19
CA LEU A 125 13.58 19.14 3.48
C LEU A 125 14.96 18.77 4.05
N PRO A 126 15.58 19.66 4.85
CA PRO A 126 16.77 19.35 5.63
C PRO A 126 16.65 18.07 6.47
N LEU A 127 17.80 17.42 6.72
CA LEU A 127 17.85 16.19 7.50
C LEU A 127 17.22 16.39 8.89
N GLY A 128 16.23 15.56 9.22
CA GLY A 128 15.53 15.58 10.51
C GLY A 128 14.45 16.64 10.65
N GLU A 129 14.20 17.46 9.62
CA GLU A 129 13.08 18.40 9.62
C GLU A 129 11.75 17.67 9.37
N HIS A 130 10.75 17.93 10.21
CA HIS A 130 9.45 17.27 10.09
C HIS A 130 8.62 17.84 8.93
N GLY A 131 8.10 16.96 8.08
CA GLY A 131 7.26 17.33 6.96
C GLY A 131 5.88 17.84 7.40
N PRO A 132 5.28 18.81 6.69
CA PRO A 132 3.92 19.28 6.99
C PRO A 132 2.84 18.21 6.79
N TYR A 133 3.15 17.15 6.05
CA TYR A 133 2.28 16.01 5.78
C TYR A 133 2.90 14.69 6.25
N GLY A 134 3.69 14.72 7.33
CA GLY A 134 4.35 13.54 7.90
C GLY A 134 5.75 13.27 7.35
N GLY A 135 6.46 12.35 8.01
CA GLY A 135 7.83 11.97 7.71
C GLY A 135 8.90 13.04 8.05
N TYR A 136 10.16 12.68 7.81
CA TYR A 136 11.32 13.52 8.10
C TYR A 136 12.19 13.73 6.86
N GLY A 137 12.69 14.97 6.70
CA GLY A 137 13.64 15.34 5.68
C GLY A 137 14.91 14.51 5.76
N GLY A 138 15.50 14.21 4.60
CA GLY A 138 16.69 13.37 4.49
C GLY A 138 16.53 11.89 4.87
N SER A 139 15.33 11.43 5.19
CA SER A 139 15.02 10.03 5.55
C SER A 139 13.83 9.46 4.76
N PRO A 140 13.80 9.56 3.40
CA PRO A 140 12.73 8.94 2.63
C PRO A 140 12.80 7.40 2.77
N PRO A 141 11.66 6.70 2.87
CA PRO A 141 11.66 5.24 2.80
C PRO A 141 12.17 4.78 1.42
N PRO A 142 12.72 3.56 1.35
CA PRO A 142 13.11 2.96 0.07
C PRO A 142 11.89 2.85 -0.87
N PRO A 143 12.09 3.01 -2.19
CA PRO A 143 11.02 2.87 -3.17
C PRO A 143 10.57 1.43 -3.37
#